data_AF-A0A2V8GNH7-F1
#
_entry.id   AF-A0A2V8GNH7-F1
#
_cell.length_a   1.000
_cell.length_b   1.000
_cell.length_c   1.000
_cell.angle_alpha   90.00
_cell.angle_beta   90.00
_cell.angle_gamma   90.00
#
_symmetry.space_group_name_H-M   'P 1'
#
loop_
_entity.id
_entity.type
_entity.pdbx_description
1 polymer ?
#
loop_
_entity_poly.entity_id
_entity_poly.type
_entity_poly.pdbx_seq_one_letter_code
_entity_poly.pdbx_strand_id
1 'polypeptide(L)'
;MKKMARVRKWIARNPTPARYILLGCSIASLLFGALLIYSYVSFSRIIDARLHGERERTLPRVYARPLELRRGESLTELELIARLNDLGYAQRPMVGAPGEFAVARNAVLFTPRAGAFSGRTIRATFPAPPPVRRARGPAPPPPRGITRLDVTAGAGKPVGAEAVTLDPPLLTALMTGGEREKRRRVGLSVIPKRMQEAVLAIEDQSYYSHP
;
A
#
# COMPACT_ATOMS: atom_id res chain seq x y z
N MET A 1 -59.29 13.76 -12.41
CA MET A 1 -60.04 13.02 -13.47
C MET A 1 -60.59 13.90 -14.61
N LYS A 2 -61.17 15.09 -14.38
CA LYS A 2 -61.75 15.93 -15.45
C LYS A 2 -60.76 16.48 -16.52
N LYS A 3 -59.48 16.72 -16.19
CA LYS A 3 -58.46 17.20 -17.16
C LYS A 3 -58.08 16.16 -18.22
N MET A 4 -57.83 14.91 -17.81
CA MET A 4 -57.54 13.78 -18.71
C MET A 4 -58.69 13.50 -19.70
N ALA A 5 -59.95 13.61 -19.23
CA ALA A 5 -61.13 13.43 -20.07
C ALA A 5 -61.29 14.54 -21.13
N ARG A 6 -60.86 15.78 -20.85
CA ARG A 6 -60.88 16.88 -21.83
C ARG A 6 -59.81 16.72 -22.90
N VAL A 7 -58.60 16.30 -22.52
CA VAL A 7 -57.50 16.01 -23.46
C VAL A 7 -57.92 14.89 -24.42
N ARG A 8 -58.53 13.80 -23.89
CA ARG A 8 -59.01 12.67 -24.71
C ARG A 8 -60.12 13.07 -25.69
N LYS A 9 -61.07 13.93 -25.27
CA LYS A 9 -62.14 14.45 -26.15
C LYS A 9 -61.64 15.43 -27.22
N TRP A 10 -60.55 16.16 -26.97
CA TRP A 10 -59.94 17.08 -27.93
C TRP A 10 -59.10 16.35 -28.99
N ILE A 11 -58.29 15.37 -28.58
CA ILE A 11 -57.51 14.50 -29.48
C ILE A 11 -58.43 13.72 -30.45
N ALA A 12 -59.60 13.28 -29.98
CA ALA A 12 -60.60 12.60 -30.80
C ALA A 12 -61.30 13.52 -31.83
N ARG A 13 -61.29 14.85 -31.63
CA ARG A 13 -61.87 15.83 -32.56
C ARG A 13 -60.87 16.31 -33.62
N ASN A 14 -59.58 16.42 -33.28
CA ASN A 14 -58.54 16.97 -34.16
C ASN A 14 -57.33 16.01 -34.28
N PRO A 15 -57.41 14.95 -35.11
CA PRO A 15 -56.38 13.91 -35.17
C PRO A 15 -55.06 14.35 -35.81
N THR A 16 -55.07 15.39 -36.66
CA THR A 16 -53.90 15.87 -37.39
C THR A 16 -52.86 16.61 -36.52
N PRO A 17 -53.19 17.64 -35.71
CA PRO A 17 -52.20 18.32 -34.86
C PRO A 17 -51.65 17.41 -33.74
N ALA A 18 -52.49 16.52 -33.19
CA ALA A 18 -52.05 15.55 -32.18
C ALA A 18 -50.99 14.59 -32.74
N ARG A 19 -51.11 14.16 -34.00
CA ARG A 19 -50.11 13.33 -34.68
C ARG A 19 -48.78 14.07 -34.88
N TYR A 20 -48.80 15.35 -35.28
CA TYR A 20 -47.57 16.13 -35.42
C TYR A 20 -46.87 16.38 -34.09
N ILE A 21 -47.61 16.61 -33.01
CA ILE A 21 -47.04 16.76 -31.67
C ILE A 21 -46.39 15.44 -31.21
N LEU A 22 -47.09 14.31 -31.38
CA LEU A 22 -46.55 12.99 -31.04
C LEU A 22 -45.30 12.65 -31.87
N LEU A 23 -45.30 12.99 -33.16
CA LEU A 23 -44.18 12.78 -34.05
C LEU A 23 -42.98 13.67 -33.66
N GLY A 24 -43.22 14.93 -33.31
CA GLY A 24 -42.20 15.83 -32.77
C GLY A 24 -41.60 15.33 -31.46
N CYS A 25 -42.44 14.89 -30.51
CA CYS A 25 -41.97 14.27 -29.26
C CYS A 25 -41.17 12.99 -29.51
N SER A 26 -41.60 12.15 -30.45
CA SER A 26 -40.89 10.93 -30.83
C SER A 26 -39.51 11.23 -31.41
N ILE A 27 -39.41 12.22 -32.30
CA ILE A 27 -38.13 12.66 -32.89
C ILE A 27 -37.23 13.24 -31.79
N ALA A 28 -37.75 14.12 -30.94
CA ALA A 28 -36.99 14.69 -29.84
C ALA A 28 -36.47 13.61 -28.87
N SER A 29 -37.30 12.62 -28.55
CA SER A 29 -36.89 11.49 -27.71
C SER A 29 -35.81 10.64 -28.38
N LEU A 30 -35.87 10.46 -29.70
CA LEU A 30 -34.88 9.70 -30.46
C LEU A 30 -33.54 10.43 -30.53
N LEU A 31 -33.55 11.74 -30.75
CA LEU A 31 -32.36 12.59 -30.72
C LEU A 31 -31.73 12.61 -29.32
N PHE A 32 -32.55 12.72 -28.27
CA PHE A 32 -32.08 12.66 -26.89
C PHE A 32 -31.47 11.30 -26.55
N GLY A 33 -32.11 10.20 -26.98
CA GLY A 33 -31.56 8.86 -26.84
C GLY A 33 -30.22 8.69 -27.56
N ALA A 34 -30.11 9.19 -28.80
CA ALA A 34 -28.86 9.16 -29.56
C ALA A 34 -27.74 9.94 -28.87
N LEU A 35 -28.05 11.12 -28.31
CA LEU A 35 -27.10 11.92 -27.53
C LEU A 35 -26.61 11.16 -26.30
N LEU A 36 -27.52 10.56 -25.51
CA LEU A 36 -27.16 9.78 -24.33
C LEU A 36 -26.28 8.57 -24.68
N ILE A 37 -26.63 7.84 -25.75
CA ILE A 37 -25.83 6.69 -26.23
C ILE A 37 -24.44 7.17 -26.65
N TYR A 38 -24.35 8.26 -27.42
CA TYR A 38 -23.07 8.83 -27.83
C TYR A 38 -22.21 9.23 -26.63
N SER A 39 -22.78 9.96 -25.68
CA SER A 39 -22.09 10.38 -24.45
C SER A 39 -21.64 9.17 -23.64
N TYR A 40 -22.49 8.17 -23.46
CA TYR A 40 -22.15 6.94 -22.75
C TYR A 40 -20.95 6.23 -23.40
N VAL A 41 -21.00 5.99 -24.72
CA VAL A 41 -19.91 5.30 -25.45
C VAL A 41 -18.61 6.12 -25.41
N SER A 42 -18.71 7.43 -25.60
CA SER A 42 -17.55 8.34 -25.58
C SER A 42 -16.87 8.34 -24.21
N PHE A 43 -17.64 8.54 -23.14
CA PHE A 43 -17.10 8.56 -21.79
C PHE A 43 -16.62 7.18 -21.35
N SER A 44 -17.32 6.10 -21.68
CA SER A 44 -16.87 4.73 -21.39
C SER A 44 -15.48 4.49 -21.98
N ARG A 45 -15.27 4.82 -23.26
CA ARG A 45 -13.95 4.64 -23.91
C ARG A 45 -12.85 5.47 -23.25
N ILE A 46 -13.14 6.70 -22.85
CA ILE A 46 -12.17 7.56 -22.14
C ILE A 46 -11.84 6.98 -20.77
N ILE A 47 -12.86 6.58 -20.01
CA ILE A 47 -12.71 5.97 -18.68
C ILE A 47 -11.90 4.68 -18.79
N ASP A 48 -12.24 3.79 -19.72
CA ASP A 48 -11.53 2.54 -19.95
C ASP A 48 -10.06 2.80 -20.31
N ALA A 49 -9.80 3.70 -21.26
CA ALA A 49 -8.43 4.05 -21.66
C ALA A 49 -7.60 4.60 -20.49
N ARG A 50 -8.18 5.49 -19.66
CA ARG A 50 -7.52 6.05 -18.48
C ARG A 50 -7.29 5.00 -17.39
N LEU A 51 -8.28 4.16 -17.12
CA LEU A 51 -8.22 3.12 -16.10
C LEU A 51 -7.27 1.97 -16.49
N HIS A 52 -7.13 1.69 -17.80
CA HIS A 52 -6.12 0.77 -18.32
C HIS A 52 -4.71 1.36 -18.23
N GLY A 53 -4.52 2.63 -18.60
CA GLY A 53 -3.21 3.29 -18.64
C GLY A 53 -2.59 3.62 -17.27
N GLU A 54 -3.39 3.92 -16.24
CA GLU A 54 -2.87 4.24 -14.90
C GLU A 54 -2.29 3.03 -14.14
N ARG A 55 -2.55 1.79 -14.59
CA ARG A 55 -2.12 0.58 -13.85
C ARG A 55 -0.63 0.27 -13.98
N GLU A 56 0.07 0.85 -14.95
CA GLU A 56 1.36 0.33 -15.42
C GLU A 56 2.55 1.29 -15.28
N ARG A 57 2.34 2.51 -14.78
CA ARG A 57 3.48 3.40 -14.46
C ARG A 57 4.08 3.06 -13.11
N THR A 58 4.71 1.89 -12.99
CA THR A 58 5.62 1.63 -11.87
C THR A 58 6.82 2.54 -12.03
N LEU A 59 6.87 3.61 -11.23
CA LEU A 59 8.02 4.49 -11.17
C LEU A 59 9.28 3.64 -10.91
N PRO A 60 10.33 3.76 -11.73
CA PRO A 60 11.60 3.09 -11.49
C PRO A 60 12.10 3.45 -10.09
N ARG A 61 12.46 2.44 -9.30
CA ARG A 61 12.92 2.64 -7.92
C ARG A 61 14.45 2.55 -7.89
N VAL A 62 15.07 3.54 -7.29
CA VAL A 62 16.50 3.58 -7.04
C VAL A 62 16.72 3.11 -5.61
N TYR A 63 17.40 1.97 -5.49
CA TYR A 63 17.77 1.39 -4.21
C TYR A 63 19.26 1.61 -3.94
N ALA A 64 19.64 1.67 -2.67
CA ALA A 64 21.06 1.64 -2.31
C ALA A 64 21.59 0.20 -2.33
N ARG A 65 22.89 0.05 -2.03
CA ARG A 65 23.51 -1.26 -1.80
C ARG A 65 22.77 -1.98 -0.64
N PRO A 66 22.48 -3.28 -0.77
CA PRO A 66 21.98 -4.10 0.34
C PRO A 66 22.90 -4.01 1.57
N LEU A 67 22.32 -3.84 2.75
CA LEU A 67 23.09 -3.82 3.99
C LEU A 67 23.56 -5.24 4.32
N GLU A 68 24.86 -5.44 4.47
CA GLU A 68 25.44 -6.71 4.86
C GLU A 68 25.93 -6.60 6.30
N LEU A 69 25.32 -7.38 7.19
CA LEU A 69 25.72 -7.49 8.59
C LEU A 69 26.76 -8.60 8.72
N ARG A 70 27.90 -8.32 9.32
CA ARG A 70 28.97 -9.32 9.51
C ARG A 70 29.22 -9.59 10.98
N ARG A 71 29.61 -10.83 11.30
CA ARG A 71 30.12 -11.16 12.63
C ARG A 71 31.38 -10.33 12.89
N GLY A 72 31.47 -9.73 14.07
CA GLY A 72 32.56 -8.83 14.48
C GLY A 72 32.41 -7.39 14.00
N GLU A 73 31.38 -7.06 13.21
CA GLU A 73 31.14 -5.69 12.77
C GLU A 73 30.85 -4.78 13.96
N SER A 74 31.49 -3.61 14.00
CA SER A 74 31.37 -2.62 15.09
C SER A 74 30.03 -1.86 15.02
N LEU A 75 28.92 -2.59 15.10
CA LEU A 75 27.56 -2.07 15.13
C LEU A 75 26.98 -2.25 16.55
N THR A 76 26.24 -1.26 17.03
CA THR A 76 25.46 -1.35 18.28
C THR A 76 24.06 -1.89 18.03
N GLU A 77 23.41 -2.37 19.09
CA GLU A 77 22.01 -2.78 19.06
C GLU A 77 21.09 -1.64 18.59
N LEU A 78 21.29 -0.43 19.11
CA LEU A 78 20.52 0.75 18.74
C LEU A 78 20.71 1.16 17.29
N GLU A 79 21.94 1.09 16.77
CA GLU A 79 22.21 1.37 15.36
C GLU A 79 21.54 0.33 14.45
N LEU A 80 21.56 -0.95 14.82
CA LEU A 80 20.85 -1.98 14.05
C LEU A 80 19.33 -1.73 14.05
N ILE A 81 18.74 -1.37 15.19
CA ILE A 81 17.32 -1.01 15.28
C ILE A 81 17.02 0.19 14.39
N ALA A 82 17.86 1.23 14.41
CA ALA A 82 17.70 2.39 13.54
C ALA A 82 17.72 1.98 12.05
N ARG A 83 18.66 1.13 11.64
CA ARG A 83 18.72 0.62 10.25
C ARG A 83 17.48 -0.20 9.86
N LEU A 84 16.97 -1.03 10.75
CA LEU A 84 15.74 -1.80 10.52
C LEU A 84 14.52 -0.88 10.39
N ASN A 85 14.45 0.18 11.20
CA ASN A 85 13.41 1.20 11.10
C ASN A 85 13.50 1.99 9.79
N ASP A 86 14.71 2.35 9.34
CA ASP A 86 14.94 3.00 8.04
C ASP A 86 14.47 2.12 6.86
N LEU A 87 14.63 0.80 6.99
CA LEU A 87 14.11 -0.20 6.05
C LEU A 87 12.60 -0.44 6.21
N GLY A 88 11.95 0.25 7.15
CA GLY A 88 10.52 0.18 7.42
C GLY A 88 10.08 -1.12 8.08
N TYR A 89 10.97 -1.82 8.80
CA TYR A 89 10.61 -3.03 9.56
C TYR A 89 9.73 -2.67 10.75
N ALA A 90 8.77 -3.54 11.06
CA ALA A 90 7.86 -3.34 12.17
C ALA A 90 8.42 -3.99 13.45
N GLN A 91 8.53 -3.23 14.53
CA GLN A 91 8.87 -3.78 15.84
C GLN A 91 7.68 -4.56 16.41
N ARG A 92 7.90 -5.79 16.85
CA ARG A 92 6.93 -6.67 17.49
C ARG A 92 7.51 -7.30 18.76
N PRO A 93 6.66 -7.75 19.70
CA PRO A 93 7.11 -8.54 20.85
C PRO A 93 7.78 -9.86 20.43
N MET A 94 7.31 -10.46 19.34
CA MET A 94 7.87 -11.68 18.75
C MET A 94 7.84 -11.56 17.22
N VAL A 95 8.90 -12.02 16.56
CA VAL A 95 9.00 -12.00 15.09
C VAL A 95 8.20 -13.16 14.53
N GLY A 96 7.22 -12.88 13.67
CA GLY A 96 6.40 -13.90 13.02
C GLY A 96 6.39 -13.81 11.50
N ALA A 97 6.43 -12.59 10.96
CA ALA A 97 6.36 -12.35 9.52
C ALA A 97 7.63 -11.70 8.96
N PRO A 98 7.89 -11.82 7.64
CA PRO A 98 8.94 -11.07 6.97
C PRO A 98 8.74 -9.56 7.12
N GLY A 99 9.81 -8.82 7.38
CA GLY A 99 9.78 -7.39 7.63
C GLY A 99 9.44 -7.00 9.06
N GLU A 100 9.47 -7.95 10.00
CA GLU A 100 9.32 -7.69 11.43
C GLU A 100 10.65 -7.88 12.17
N PHE A 101 10.79 -7.19 13.30
CA PHE A 101 11.89 -7.39 14.24
C PHE A 101 11.40 -7.36 15.69
N ALA A 102 12.14 -8.02 16.58
CA ALA A 102 11.91 -8.03 18.01
C ALA A 102 13.22 -7.79 18.75
N VAL A 103 13.14 -7.07 19.86
CA VAL A 103 14.29 -6.73 20.70
C VAL A 103 14.30 -7.65 21.92
N ALA A 104 15.42 -8.33 22.14
CA ALA A 104 15.69 -9.16 23.31
C ALA A 104 16.86 -8.55 24.10
N ARG A 105 17.09 -9.06 25.33
CA ARG A 105 18.03 -8.47 26.32
C ARG A 105 19.45 -8.12 25.80
N ASN A 106 19.94 -8.83 24.79
CA ASN A 106 21.25 -8.60 24.16
C ASN A 106 21.23 -9.07 22.70
N ALA A 107 20.06 -9.08 22.08
CA ALA A 107 19.93 -9.61 20.73
C ALA A 107 18.75 -8.95 20.01
N VAL A 108 18.92 -8.76 18.72
CA VAL A 108 17.84 -8.33 17.84
C VAL A 108 17.50 -9.50 16.94
N LEU A 109 16.23 -9.91 16.98
CA LEU A 109 15.68 -10.91 16.07
C LEU A 109 14.97 -10.19 14.94
N PHE A 110 15.17 -10.62 13.70
CA PHE A 110 14.47 -10.04 12.56
C PHE A 110 14.34 -11.06 11.42
N THR A 111 13.32 -10.88 10.59
CA THR A 111 13.07 -11.76 9.42
C THR A 111 13.12 -10.94 8.13
N PRO A 112 14.11 -11.16 7.24
CA PRO A 112 14.23 -10.41 6.00
C PRO A 112 13.06 -10.64 5.04
N ARG A 113 12.71 -9.62 4.26
CA ARG A 113 11.62 -9.70 3.27
C ARG A 113 12.09 -10.34 1.96
N ALA A 114 13.31 -10.01 1.52
CA ALA A 114 13.87 -10.43 0.25
C ALA A 114 15.31 -10.96 0.42
N GLY A 115 15.89 -11.41 -0.69
CA GLY A 115 17.25 -11.95 -0.74
C GLY A 115 17.37 -13.38 -0.25
N ALA A 116 18.62 -13.85 -0.07
CA ALA A 116 18.94 -15.24 0.27
C ALA A 116 18.42 -15.69 1.66
N PHE A 117 18.08 -14.74 2.52
CA PHE A 117 17.59 -14.98 3.88
C PHE A 117 16.10 -14.66 4.04
N SER A 118 15.37 -14.43 2.94
CA SER A 118 13.93 -14.18 2.97
C SER A 118 13.19 -15.27 3.75
N GLY A 119 12.33 -14.85 4.69
CA GLY A 119 11.54 -15.76 5.53
C GLY A 119 12.33 -16.55 6.59
N ARG A 120 13.64 -16.32 6.73
CA ARG A 120 14.46 -16.92 7.79
C ARG A 120 14.62 -15.94 8.95
N THR A 121 14.48 -16.42 10.18
CA THR A 121 14.66 -15.60 11.37
C THR A 121 16.14 -15.53 11.69
N ILE A 122 16.68 -14.32 11.75
CA ILE A 122 18.07 -14.06 12.10
C ILE A 122 18.12 -13.50 13.50
N ARG A 123 19.05 -14.00 14.30
CA ARG A 123 19.37 -13.48 15.63
C ARG A 123 20.76 -12.87 15.61
N ALA A 124 20.82 -11.54 15.68
CA ALA A 124 22.06 -10.81 15.92
C ALA A 124 22.27 -10.65 17.42
N THR A 125 23.33 -11.24 17.96
CA THR A 125 23.67 -11.19 19.38
C THR A 125 24.79 -10.19 19.62
N PHE A 126 24.61 -9.36 20.63
CA PHE A 126 25.53 -8.30 21.05
C PHE A 126 26.20 -8.66 22.39
N PRO A 127 27.38 -8.08 22.69
CA PRO A 127 28.06 -8.30 23.96
C PRO A 127 27.16 -7.83 25.10
N ALA A 128 27.16 -8.58 26.20
CA ALA A 128 26.45 -8.17 27.39
C ALA A 128 27.03 -6.84 27.89
N PRO A 129 26.18 -5.90 28.34
CA PRO A 129 26.66 -4.66 28.94
C PRO A 129 27.54 -4.99 30.16
N PRO A 130 28.67 -4.27 30.35
CA PRO A 130 29.51 -4.49 31.51
C PRO A 130 28.71 -4.27 32.79
N PRO A 131 28.94 -5.07 33.85
CA PRO A 131 28.24 -4.88 35.12
C PRO A 131 28.51 -3.47 35.63
N VAL A 132 27.44 -2.70 35.85
CA VAL A 132 27.52 -1.35 36.41
C VAL A 132 27.95 -1.49 37.87
N ARG A 133 29.26 -1.55 38.12
CA ARG A 133 29.79 -1.24 39.45
C ARG A 133 29.41 0.22 39.70
N ARG A 134 28.79 0.50 40.86
CA ARG A 134 28.42 1.86 41.31
C ARG A 134 29.68 2.72 41.43
N ALA A 135 30.23 3.14 40.29
CA ALA A 135 31.35 4.05 40.18
C ALA A 135 30.75 5.41 39.84
N ARG A 136 31.09 6.42 40.65
CA ARG A 136 30.74 7.81 40.41
C ARG A 136 31.52 8.25 39.16
N GLY A 137 30.89 8.17 37.99
CA GLY A 137 31.51 8.48 36.71
C GLY A 137 30.49 8.42 35.55
N PRO A 138 30.87 8.90 34.35
CA PRO A 138 30.02 8.83 33.17
C PRO A 138 29.62 7.37 32.86
N ALA A 139 28.40 7.16 32.36
CA ALA A 139 27.94 5.83 31.97
C ALA A 139 28.90 5.20 30.94
N PRO A 140 29.25 3.90 31.07
CA PRO A 140 30.12 3.24 30.10
C PRO A 140 29.47 3.26 28.70
N PRO A 141 30.27 3.37 27.62
CA PRO A 141 29.74 3.36 26.26
C PRO A 141 29.00 2.04 26.00
N PRO A 142 27.93 2.05 25.18
CA PRO A 142 27.17 0.84 24.89
C PRO A 142 28.07 -0.21 24.25
N PRO A 143 27.86 -1.51 24.56
CA PRO A 143 28.61 -2.59 23.94
C PRO A 143 28.45 -2.52 22.42
N ARG A 144 29.58 -2.55 21.71
CA ARG A 144 29.66 -2.55 20.25
C ARG A 144 30.14 -3.89 19.76
N GLY A 145 29.70 -4.31 18.58
CA GLY A 145 30.17 -5.54 17.96
C GLY A 145 29.06 -6.57 17.85
N ILE A 146 28.83 -7.11 16.66
CA ILE A 146 27.99 -8.29 16.51
C ILE A 146 28.80 -9.52 16.92
N THR A 147 28.50 -10.12 18.07
CA THR A 147 29.23 -11.31 18.56
C THR A 147 28.86 -12.56 17.76
N ARG A 148 27.59 -12.71 17.41
CA ARG A 148 27.08 -13.90 16.73
C ARG A 148 25.89 -13.56 15.84
N LEU A 149 25.86 -14.16 14.65
CA LEU A 149 24.72 -14.16 13.76
C LEU A 149 24.25 -15.62 13.62
N ASP A 150 23.04 -15.90 14.07
CA ASP A 150 22.42 -17.21 13.91
C ASP A 150 21.21 -17.10 12.98
N VAL A 151 21.15 -17.97 11.97
CA VAL A 151 20.06 -18.04 11.00
C VAL A 151 19.22 -19.28 11.30
N THR A 152 17.92 -19.09 11.45
CA THR A 152 16.96 -20.16 11.73
C THR A 152 15.92 -20.21 10.62
N ALA A 153 15.81 -21.35 9.94
CA ALA A 153 14.79 -21.59 8.93
C ALA A 153 13.63 -22.41 9.55
N GLY A 154 12.49 -21.77 9.78
CA GLY A 154 11.32 -22.41 10.38
C GLY A 154 11.62 -23.02 11.76
N ALA A 155 11.22 -24.27 11.98
CA ALA A 155 11.50 -25.03 13.21
C ALA A 155 12.88 -25.72 13.23
N GLY A 156 13.77 -25.39 12.28
CA GLY A 156 15.11 -25.95 12.19
C GLY A 156 16.03 -25.50 13.33
N LYS A 157 17.22 -26.12 13.42
CA LYS A 157 18.27 -25.69 14.34
C LYS A 157 18.90 -24.37 13.85
N PRO A 158 19.29 -23.46 14.77
CA PRO A 158 20.02 -22.25 14.40
C PRO A 158 21.40 -22.60 13.84
N VAL A 159 21.74 -22.02 12.70
CA VAL A 159 23.03 -22.18 12.04
C VAL A 159 23.79 -20.86 12.10
N GLY A 160 25.04 -20.89 12.58
CA GLY A 160 25.89 -19.69 12.62
C GLY A 160 26.22 -19.21 11.21
N ALA A 161 26.09 -17.92 10.97
CA ALA A 161 26.47 -17.27 9.71
C ALA A 161 27.60 -16.27 9.95
N GLU A 162 28.54 -16.18 8.99
CA GLU A 162 29.60 -15.16 9.02
C GLU A 162 29.05 -13.79 8.63
N ALA A 163 28.11 -13.76 7.69
CA ALA A 163 27.50 -12.57 7.16
C ALA A 163 26.03 -12.83 6.78
N VAL A 164 25.21 -11.79 6.89
CA VAL A 164 23.80 -11.82 6.49
C VAL A 164 23.44 -10.53 5.76
N THR A 165 22.82 -10.65 4.59
CA THR A 165 22.39 -9.51 3.78
C THR A 165 20.91 -9.19 4.01
N LEU A 166 20.60 -7.91 4.23
CA LEU A 166 19.25 -7.37 4.40
C LEU A 166 18.70 -6.83 3.07
N ASP A 167 17.44 -6.40 3.13
CA ASP A 167 16.78 -5.69 2.03
C ASP A 167 17.53 -4.37 1.69
N PRO A 168 17.62 -4.01 0.41
CA PRO A 168 18.21 -2.75 0.03
C PRO A 168 17.27 -1.57 0.36
N PRO A 169 17.78 -0.49 0.95
CA PRO A 169 16.94 0.67 1.27
C PRO A 169 16.52 1.40 -0.01
N LEU A 170 15.25 1.80 -0.06
CA LEU A 170 14.71 2.61 -1.15
C LEU A 170 15.19 4.05 -0.97
N LEU A 171 16.02 4.55 -1.88
CA LEU A 171 16.49 5.94 -1.84
C LEU A 171 15.43 6.88 -2.43
N THR A 172 14.95 6.56 -3.64
CA THR A 172 13.96 7.37 -4.32
C THR A 172 13.24 6.58 -5.41
N ALA A 173 12.11 7.10 -5.87
CA ALA A 173 11.46 6.67 -7.10
C ALA A 173 11.65 7.78 -8.16
N LEU A 174 12.10 7.40 -9.35
CA LEU A 174 12.31 8.32 -10.46
C LEU A 174 10.98 8.68 -11.11
N MET A 175 10.80 9.96 -11.37
CA MET A 175 9.61 10.49 -12.02
C MET A 175 9.82 10.47 -13.54
N THR A 176 9.43 9.38 -14.18
CA THR A 176 9.45 9.26 -15.64
C THR A 176 8.08 9.63 -16.20
N GLY A 177 7.91 10.86 -16.69
CA GLY A 177 6.68 11.23 -17.41
C GLY A 177 6.10 12.64 -17.21
N GLY A 178 6.83 13.58 -16.60
CA GLY A 178 6.38 14.98 -16.46
C GLY A 178 5.25 15.21 -15.44
N GLU A 179 4.60 14.14 -14.98
CA GLU A 179 3.66 14.17 -13.86
C GLU A 179 4.41 14.42 -12.54
N ARG A 180 3.96 15.41 -11.77
CA ARG A 180 4.53 15.77 -10.46
C ARG A 180 3.84 15.04 -9.31
N GLU A 181 3.52 13.76 -9.50
CA GLU A 181 2.88 12.93 -8.48
C GLU A 181 3.63 11.62 -8.19
N LYS A 182 3.93 11.37 -6.91
CA LYS A 182 4.58 10.13 -6.45
C LYS A 182 3.53 9.14 -5.96
N ARG A 183 3.26 8.10 -6.75
CA ARG A 183 2.31 7.03 -6.40
C ARG A 183 3.02 5.71 -6.11
N ARG A 184 2.51 4.94 -5.13
CA ARG A 184 2.84 3.53 -4.92
C ARG A 184 1.59 2.70 -5.12
N ARG A 185 1.60 1.79 -6.10
CA ARG A 185 0.50 0.83 -6.27
C ARG A 185 0.46 -0.12 -5.07
N VAL A 186 -0.69 -0.17 -4.41
CA VAL A 186 -0.98 -1.07 -3.29
C VAL A 186 -2.33 -1.72 -3.58
N GLY A 187 -2.41 -3.05 -3.51
CA GLY A 187 -3.68 -3.76 -3.66
C GLY A 187 -4.60 -3.47 -2.48
N LEU A 188 -5.90 -3.33 -2.73
CA LEU A 188 -6.89 -3.02 -1.69
C LEU A 188 -6.87 -4.06 -0.54
N SER A 189 -6.60 -5.33 -0.84
CA SER A 189 -6.50 -6.41 0.14
C SER A 189 -5.36 -6.25 1.16
N VAL A 190 -4.35 -5.45 0.83
CA VAL A 190 -3.19 -5.18 1.71
C VAL A 190 -3.49 -4.02 2.68
N ILE A 191 -4.48 -3.19 2.38
CA ILE A 191 -4.85 -2.03 3.20
C ILE A 191 -5.65 -2.53 4.42
N PRO A 192 -5.25 -2.18 5.67
CA PRO A 192 -5.98 -2.61 6.86
C PRO A 192 -7.45 -2.19 6.83
N LYS A 193 -8.36 -3.10 7.23
CA LYS A 193 -9.82 -2.83 7.22
C LYS A 193 -10.20 -1.54 7.95
N ARG A 194 -9.60 -1.30 9.13
CA ARG A 194 -9.83 -0.08 9.91
C ARG A 194 -9.48 1.21 9.16
N MET A 195 -8.47 1.16 8.29
CA MET A 195 -8.11 2.31 7.45
C MET A 195 -9.15 2.53 6.35
N GLN A 196 -9.65 1.46 5.73
CA GLN A 196 -10.73 1.55 4.73
C GLN A 196 -12.01 2.12 5.37
N GLU A 197 -12.40 1.59 6.54
CA GLU A 197 -13.55 2.07 7.33
C GLU A 197 -13.40 3.54 7.72
N ALA A 198 -12.21 3.97 8.15
CA ALA A 198 -11.96 5.37 8.51
C ALA A 198 -12.11 6.32 7.32
N VAL A 199 -11.61 5.95 6.13
CA VAL A 199 -11.76 6.75 4.91
C VAL A 199 -13.23 6.83 4.50
N LEU A 200 -13.97 5.71 4.51
CA LEU A 200 -15.40 5.69 4.21
C LEU A 200 -16.20 6.55 5.20
N ALA A 201 -15.86 6.49 6.49
CA ALA A 201 -16.55 7.29 7.51
C ALA A 201 -16.38 8.81 7.32
N ILE A 202 -15.25 9.23 6.75
CA ILE A 202 -14.89 10.65 6.52
C ILE A 202 -15.35 11.16 5.16
N GLU A 203 -15.10 10.40 4.09
CA GLU A 203 -15.30 10.85 2.70
C GLU A 203 -16.68 10.47 2.16
N ASP A 204 -17.09 9.20 2.29
CA ASP A 204 -18.36 8.71 1.75
C ASP A 204 -18.89 7.48 2.51
N GLN A 205 -19.85 7.73 3.39
CA GLN A 205 -20.47 6.70 4.22
C GLN A 205 -21.40 5.76 3.44
N SER A 206 -21.86 6.19 2.26
CA SER A 206 -22.82 5.45 1.42
C SER A 206 -22.16 4.84 0.18
N TYR A 207 -20.82 4.83 0.11
CA TYR A 207 -20.06 4.41 -1.07
C TYR A 207 -20.47 3.03 -1.61
N TYR A 208 -20.82 2.08 -0.74
CA TYR A 208 -21.24 0.72 -1.13
C TYR A 208 -22.76 0.51 -1.21
N SER A 209 -23.56 1.53 -0.89
CA SER A 209 -25.01 1.49 -1.00
C SER A 209 -25.46 2.32 -2.19
N HIS A 210 -26.10 1.67 -3.16
CA HIS A 210 -26.67 2.36 -4.32
C HIS A 210 -28.18 2.07 -4.37
N PRO A 211 -29.03 3.10 -4.52
CA PRO A 211 -30.48 2.95 -4.67
C PRO A 211 -30.88 2.45 -6.07
#